data_AF-A0A7L5DXX7-F1
#
_entry.id   AF-A0A7L5DXX7-F1
#
_cell.length_a   1.000
_cell.length_b   1.000
_cell.length_c   1.000
_cell.angle_alpha   90.00
_cell.angle_beta   90.00
_cell.angle_gamma   90.00
#
_symmetry.space_group_name_H-M   'P 1'
#
loop_
_entity.id
_entity.type
_entity.pdbx_description
1 polymer ?
#
loop_
_entity_poly.entity_id
_entity_poly.type
_entity_poly.pdbx_seq_one_letter_code
_entity_poly.pdbx_strand_id
1 'polypeptide(L)'
;MVVDHQTAQQQVLDWATQHEPLNRARLQAIAAAVMRQTGGPTNTLLCTFDSSLGEFRTVSAMAGSRMFMDARKVPAAVDTLLKEMNTLLPAAKTVRQVYDLSFKVHFQLLSIHPFGDGNGRTSRLLMNYVQQYHGLPLSLVYAHDRTAYIAALEESRRQEDTKPIADFMYGQLTQFLLQETARLSTPQSPKTSNPLKSKGGLTLLF
;
A
#
# COMPACT_ATOMS: atom_id res chain seq x y z
N MET A 1 10.86 7.94 8.87
CA MET A 1 9.61 7.12 8.78
C MET A 1 8.42 7.91 8.23
N VAL A 2 7.84 8.89 8.94
CA VAL A 2 6.66 9.65 8.45
C VAL A 2 7.00 10.47 7.20
N VAL A 3 8.14 11.17 7.22
CA VAL A 3 8.62 12.01 6.11
C VAL A 3 8.88 11.17 4.86
N ASP A 4 9.56 10.03 5.02
CA ASP A 4 9.85 9.11 3.90
C ASP A 4 8.59 8.63 3.21
N HIS A 5 7.58 8.22 4.01
CA HIS A 5 6.30 7.76 3.46
C HIS A 5 5.57 8.88 2.73
N GLN A 6 5.55 10.10 3.29
CA GLN A 6 4.88 11.24 2.67
C GLN A 6 5.54 11.61 1.33
N THR A 7 6.87 11.62 1.26
CA THR A 7 7.61 11.87 0.01
C THR A 7 7.34 10.78 -1.02
N ALA A 8 7.38 9.51 -0.61
CA ALA A 8 7.07 8.39 -1.49
C ALA A 8 5.62 8.46 -2.00
N GLN A 9 4.68 8.82 -1.14
CA GLN A 9 3.28 8.98 -1.51
C GLN A 9 3.10 10.06 -2.57
N GLN A 10 3.67 11.26 -2.36
CA GLN A 10 3.54 12.34 -3.34
C GLN A 10 4.04 11.91 -4.72
N GLN A 11 5.22 11.30 -4.79
CA GLN A 11 5.79 10.80 -6.05
C GLN A 11 4.87 9.78 -6.74
N VAL A 12 4.30 8.85 -5.98
CA VAL A 12 3.37 7.85 -6.52
C VAL A 12 2.09 8.49 -7.06
N LEU A 13 1.56 9.49 -6.37
CA LEU A 13 0.38 10.23 -6.82
C LEU A 13 0.66 11.06 -8.08
N ASP A 14 1.86 11.63 -8.20
CA ASP A 14 2.29 12.37 -9.39
C ASP A 14 2.37 11.43 -10.60
N TRP A 15 3.00 10.26 -10.45
CA TRP A 15 3.06 9.24 -11.51
C TRP A 15 1.67 8.74 -11.92
N ALA A 16 0.78 8.52 -10.95
CA ALA A 16 -0.59 8.11 -11.24
C ALA A 16 -1.36 9.18 -12.01
N THR A 17 -1.23 10.44 -11.61
CA THR A 17 -1.88 11.59 -12.27
C THR A 17 -1.37 11.76 -13.70
N GLN A 18 -0.06 11.56 -13.92
CA GLN A 18 0.57 11.60 -15.23
C GLN A 18 0.36 10.33 -16.05
N HIS A 19 -0.38 9.34 -15.53
CA HIS A 19 -0.65 8.04 -16.16
C HIS A 19 0.64 7.27 -16.54
N GLU A 20 1.71 7.50 -15.77
CA GLU A 20 2.98 6.83 -15.98
C GLU A 20 2.91 5.38 -15.47
N PRO A 21 3.14 4.35 -16.31
CA PRO A 21 2.92 2.96 -15.91
C PRO A 21 3.92 2.50 -14.84
N LEU A 22 3.46 1.78 -13.83
CA LEU A 22 4.38 1.18 -12.86
C LEU A 22 5.11 0.00 -13.50
N ASN A 23 6.43 0.02 -13.41
CA ASN A 23 7.31 -1.07 -13.80
C ASN A 23 8.18 -1.47 -12.60
N ARG A 24 9.03 -2.48 -12.78
CA ARG A 24 9.91 -2.97 -11.72
C ARG A 24 10.74 -1.86 -11.09
N ALA A 25 11.37 -1.02 -11.91
CA ALA A 25 12.22 0.06 -11.44
C ALA A 25 11.44 1.07 -10.57
N ARG A 26 10.23 1.46 -11.00
CA ARG A 26 9.36 2.34 -10.19
C ARG A 26 8.92 1.66 -8.89
N LEU A 27 8.55 0.38 -8.92
CA LEU A 27 8.20 -0.35 -7.71
C LEU A 27 9.36 -0.41 -6.70
N GLN A 28 10.58 -0.68 -7.18
CA GLN A 28 11.78 -0.67 -6.35
C GLN A 28 12.09 0.75 -5.84
N ALA A 29 11.87 1.79 -6.65
CA ALA A 29 12.01 3.17 -6.20
C ALA A 29 11.02 3.52 -5.07
N ILE A 30 9.78 3.03 -5.13
CA ILE A 30 8.79 3.18 -4.04
C ILE A 30 9.30 2.48 -2.78
N ALA A 31 9.77 1.23 -2.90
CA ALA A 31 10.30 0.47 -1.77
C ALA A 31 11.53 1.15 -1.14
N ALA A 32 12.46 1.62 -1.96
CA ALA A 32 13.62 2.40 -1.54
C ALA A 32 13.18 3.68 -0.82
N ALA A 33 12.20 4.41 -1.36
CA ALA A 33 11.71 5.65 -0.77
C ALA A 33 11.11 5.43 0.62
N VAL A 34 10.24 4.43 0.79
CA VAL A 34 9.63 4.14 2.11
C VAL A 34 10.59 3.55 3.13
N MET A 35 11.75 3.06 2.67
CA MET A 35 12.82 2.49 3.49
C MET A 35 14.05 3.40 3.58
N ARG A 36 14.04 4.63 3.03
CA ARG A 36 15.24 5.47 2.88
C ARG A 36 16.04 5.64 4.17
N GLN A 37 15.38 5.85 5.31
CA GLN A 37 16.02 6.04 6.61
C GLN A 37 16.04 4.79 7.50
N THR A 38 15.27 3.76 7.15
CA THR A 38 15.01 2.61 8.04
C THR A 38 15.47 1.28 7.45
N GLY A 39 15.80 1.25 6.16
CA GLY A 39 16.34 0.11 5.47
C GLY A 39 17.87 0.07 5.58
N GLY A 40 18.42 -1.01 5.06
CA GLY A 40 19.85 -1.20 4.97
C GLY A 40 20.18 -2.59 4.42
N PRO A 41 21.49 -2.91 4.36
CA PRO A 41 21.95 -4.18 3.83
C PRO A 41 21.60 -5.32 4.77
N THR A 42 21.07 -6.40 4.21
CA THR A 42 20.95 -7.71 4.86
C THR A 42 21.98 -8.63 4.24
N ASN A 43 22.90 -9.12 5.07
CA ASN A 43 23.95 -10.05 4.66
C ASN A 43 23.70 -11.41 5.30
N THR A 44 23.63 -12.44 4.48
CA THR A 44 23.63 -13.85 4.91
C THR A 44 24.83 -14.56 4.31
N LEU A 45 25.11 -15.79 4.76
CA LEU A 45 26.25 -16.58 4.26
C LEU A 45 26.24 -16.78 2.73
N LEU A 46 25.06 -16.74 2.09
CA LEU A 46 24.90 -17.06 0.67
C LEU A 46 24.36 -15.90 -0.17
N CYS A 47 23.77 -14.88 0.44
CA CYS A 47 23.05 -13.84 -0.27
C CYS A 47 23.11 -12.49 0.46
N THR A 48 23.14 -11.42 -0.33
CA THR A 48 23.01 -10.03 0.14
C THR A 48 21.91 -9.31 -0.64
N PHE A 49 21.20 -8.41 0.02
CA PHE A 49 20.32 -7.43 -0.61
C PHE A 49 20.16 -6.20 0.31
N ASP A 50 19.81 -5.04 -0.23
CA ASP A 50 19.65 -3.79 0.50
C ASP A 50 18.22 -3.24 0.38
N SER A 51 17.51 -3.21 1.52
CA SER A 51 16.14 -2.69 1.56
C SER A 51 16.06 -1.18 1.35
N SER A 52 17.12 -0.42 1.66
CA SER A 52 17.18 1.03 1.41
C SER A 52 17.27 1.37 -0.08
N LEU A 53 17.72 0.40 -0.90
CA LEU A 53 17.80 0.51 -2.36
C LEU A 53 16.56 -0.09 -3.06
N GLY A 54 15.61 -0.63 -2.28
CA GLY A 54 14.43 -1.30 -2.84
C GLY A 54 14.78 -2.60 -3.55
N GLU A 55 15.87 -3.26 -3.17
CA GLU A 55 16.24 -4.55 -3.74
C GLU A 55 15.27 -5.63 -3.27
N PHE A 56 14.95 -6.57 -4.18
CA PHE A 56 14.18 -7.73 -3.79
C PHE A 56 14.95 -8.60 -2.81
N ARG A 57 14.23 -9.22 -1.88
CA ARG A 57 14.84 -10.19 -0.99
C ARG A 57 15.39 -11.35 -1.80
N THR A 58 16.59 -11.79 -1.43
CA THR A 58 17.25 -12.98 -1.97
C THR A 58 17.12 -14.17 -1.00
N VAL A 59 16.52 -13.95 0.17
CA VAL A 59 16.34 -14.92 1.24
C VAL A 59 14.86 -15.27 1.44
N SER A 60 14.61 -16.39 2.11
CA SER A 60 13.26 -16.78 2.55
C SER A 60 12.71 -15.76 3.55
N ALA A 61 11.41 -15.48 3.46
CA ALA A 61 10.69 -14.62 4.39
C ALA A 61 9.53 -15.40 5.01
N MET A 62 9.15 -15.02 6.24
CA MET A 62 8.07 -15.64 7.00
C MET A 62 7.24 -14.58 7.71
N ALA A 63 5.93 -14.78 7.79
CA ALA A 63 5.04 -14.03 8.66
C ALA A 63 4.31 -15.02 9.58
N GLY A 64 4.51 -14.91 10.90
CA GLY A 64 4.02 -15.91 11.84
C GLY A 64 4.62 -17.29 11.54
N SER A 65 3.78 -18.29 11.29
CA SER A 65 4.17 -19.65 10.89
C SER A 65 4.21 -19.87 9.38
N ARG A 66 3.89 -18.85 8.56
CA ARG A 66 3.73 -18.98 7.11
C ARG A 66 4.94 -18.48 6.36
N MET A 67 5.54 -19.35 5.55
CA MET A 67 6.56 -18.96 4.58
C MET A 67 5.95 -18.26 3.36
N PHE A 68 6.61 -17.20 2.90
CA PHE A 68 6.29 -16.58 1.62
C PHE A 68 6.89 -17.37 0.45
N MET A 69 6.54 -16.94 -0.76
CA MET A 69 7.08 -17.49 -2.01
C MET A 69 8.62 -17.54 -1.98
N ASP A 70 9.19 -18.55 -2.65
CA ASP A 70 10.63 -18.64 -2.87
C ASP A 70 11.19 -17.34 -3.47
N ALA A 71 12.27 -16.81 -2.90
CA ALA A 71 12.90 -15.57 -3.33
C ALA A 71 13.26 -15.55 -4.84
N ARG A 72 13.61 -16.71 -5.41
CA ARG A 72 13.98 -16.84 -6.83
C ARG A 72 12.78 -16.61 -7.76
N LYS A 73 11.56 -16.81 -7.28
CA LYS A 73 10.31 -16.61 -8.04
C LYS A 73 9.77 -15.19 -7.92
N VAL A 74 10.24 -14.42 -6.93
CA VAL A 74 9.77 -13.04 -6.66
C VAL A 74 9.85 -12.13 -7.90
N PRO A 75 10.97 -12.05 -8.65
CA PRO A 75 11.05 -11.11 -9.77
C PRO A 75 9.99 -11.38 -10.84
N ALA A 76 9.78 -12.65 -11.21
CA ALA A 76 8.79 -13.05 -12.21
C ALA A 76 7.35 -12.83 -11.73
N ALA A 77 7.07 -13.10 -10.45
CA ALA A 77 5.75 -12.85 -9.86
C ALA A 77 5.42 -11.35 -9.82
N VAL A 78 6.40 -10.50 -9.49
CA VAL A 78 6.23 -9.04 -9.53
C VAL A 78 5.99 -8.54 -10.95
N ASP A 79 6.74 -9.02 -11.94
CA ASP A 79 6.54 -8.61 -13.34
C ASP A 79 5.14 -8.99 -13.84
N THR A 80 4.67 -10.18 -13.45
CA THR A 80 3.32 -10.65 -13.76
C THR A 80 2.27 -9.73 -13.13
N LEU A 81 2.40 -9.43 -11.83
CA LEU A 81 1.51 -8.50 -11.13
C LEU A 81 1.46 -7.12 -11.80
N LEU A 82 2.61 -6.53 -12.11
CA LEU A 82 2.68 -5.21 -12.72
C LEU A 82 2.10 -5.19 -14.14
N LYS A 83 2.34 -6.26 -14.92
CA LYS A 83 1.75 -6.41 -16.26
C LYS A 83 0.22 -6.53 -16.20
N GLU A 84 -0.30 -7.38 -15.32
CA GLU A 84 -1.74 -7.53 -15.11
C GLU A 84 -2.37 -6.21 -14.66
N MET A 85 -1.78 -5.55 -13.67
CA MET A 85 -2.25 -4.26 -13.17
C MET A 85 -2.29 -3.19 -14.26
N ASN A 86 -1.20 -3.01 -15.02
CA ASN A 86 -1.15 -2.02 -16.10
C ASN A 86 -2.13 -2.32 -17.25
N THR A 87 -2.49 -3.60 -17.44
CA THR A 87 -3.51 -4.01 -18.42
C THR A 87 -4.92 -3.68 -17.92
N LEU A 88 -5.19 -3.94 -16.63
CA LEU A 88 -6.52 -3.77 -16.04
C LEU A 88 -6.84 -2.31 -15.66
N LEU A 89 -5.83 -1.49 -15.36
CA LEU A 89 -5.99 -0.08 -15.00
C LEU A 89 -6.88 0.68 -16.00
N PRO A 90 -6.51 0.81 -17.30
CA PRO A 90 -7.33 1.56 -18.25
C PRO A 90 -8.66 0.85 -18.59
N ALA A 91 -8.76 -0.45 -18.30
CA ALA A 91 -9.95 -1.26 -18.56
C ALA A 91 -11.02 -1.11 -17.46
N ALA A 92 -10.66 -0.69 -16.24
CA ALA A 92 -11.61 -0.42 -15.17
C ALA A 92 -12.48 0.80 -15.50
N LYS A 93 -13.80 0.61 -15.63
CA LYS A 93 -14.75 1.66 -16.06
C LYS A 93 -15.66 2.16 -14.95
N THR A 94 -15.82 1.38 -13.88
CA THR A 94 -16.68 1.73 -12.75
C THR A 94 -15.85 1.96 -11.49
N VAL A 95 -16.36 2.80 -10.58
CA VAL A 95 -15.75 3.05 -9.26
C VAL A 95 -15.47 1.74 -8.52
N ARG A 96 -16.42 0.80 -8.57
CA ARG A 96 -16.30 -0.54 -7.98
C ARG A 96 -15.11 -1.32 -8.56
N GLN A 97 -14.98 -1.36 -9.90
CA GLN A 97 -13.87 -2.05 -10.56
C GLN A 97 -12.51 -1.46 -10.19
N VAL A 98 -12.40 -0.14 -10.03
CA VAL A 98 -11.15 0.52 -9.63
C VAL A 98 -10.77 0.12 -8.19
N TYR A 99 -11.72 0.18 -7.26
CA TYR A 99 -11.44 -0.22 -5.87
C TYR A 99 -11.13 -1.72 -5.76
N ASP A 100 -11.89 -2.58 -6.43
CA ASP A 100 -11.62 -4.02 -6.48
C ASP A 100 -10.20 -4.31 -7.02
N LEU A 101 -9.78 -3.64 -8.11
CA LEU A 101 -8.42 -3.74 -8.65
C LEU A 101 -7.38 -3.26 -7.64
N SER A 102 -7.62 -2.11 -6.99
CA SER A 102 -6.68 -1.53 -6.02
C SER A 102 -6.44 -2.45 -4.81
N PHE A 103 -7.50 -3.07 -4.28
CA PHE A 103 -7.42 -3.99 -3.15
C PHE A 103 -6.77 -5.32 -3.53
N LYS A 104 -7.07 -5.82 -4.75
CA LYS A 104 -6.42 -7.01 -5.32
C LYS A 104 -4.91 -6.80 -5.45
N VAL A 105 -4.47 -5.70 -6.07
CA VAL A 105 -3.04 -5.40 -6.26
C VAL A 105 -2.31 -5.29 -4.92
N HIS A 106 -2.91 -4.59 -3.95
CA HIS A 106 -2.37 -4.50 -2.59
C HIS A 106 -2.19 -5.88 -1.95
N PHE A 107 -3.19 -6.75 -2.05
CA PHE A 107 -3.14 -8.09 -1.49
C PHE A 107 -2.11 -8.99 -2.19
N GLN A 108 -2.04 -8.92 -3.52
CA GLN A 108 -1.11 -9.70 -4.32
C GLN A 108 0.34 -9.32 -4.00
N LEU A 109 0.68 -8.03 -3.91
CA LEU A 109 2.03 -7.60 -3.53
C LEU A 109 2.42 -8.10 -2.13
N LEU A 110 1.51 -8.01 -1.15
CA LEU A 110 1.73 -8.53 0.20
C LEU A 110 1.89 -10.05 0.25
N SER A 111 1.30 -10.76 -0.70
CA SER A 111 1.39 -12.22 -0.80
C SER A 111 2.68 -12.67 -1.50
N ILE A 112 3.16 -11.91 -2.48
CA ILE A 112 4.50 -12.11 -3.08
C ILE A 112 5.59 -11.78 -2.04
N HIS A 113 5.39 -10.71 -1.28
CA HIS A 113 6.30 -10.19 -0.26
C HIS A 113 7.72 -9.94 -0.80
N PRO A 114 7.88 -9.06 -1.81
CA PRO A 114 9.11 -8.98 -2.59
C PRO A 114 10.32 -8.39 -1.86
N PHE A 115 10.14 -7.60 -0.81
CA PHE A 115 11.22 -6.90 -0.10
C PHE A 115 11.51 -7.53 1.27
N GLY A 116 12.67 -7.23 1.86
CA GLY A 116 12.99 -7.66 3.22
C GLY A 116 12.15 -6.98 4.30
N ASP A 117 11.83 -5.69 4.10
CA ASP A 117 10.89 -4.91 4.90
C ASP A 117 10.21 -3.84 4.00
N GLY A 118 9.21 -3.14 4.51
CA GLY A 118 8.49 -2.09 3.79
C GLY A 118 7.32 -2.59 2.95
N ASN A 119 7.11 -3.91 2.85
CA ASN A 119 6.08 -4.50 1.98
C ASN A 119 4.67 -3.93 2.21
N GLY A 120 4.27 -3.72 3.47
CA GLY A 120 2.97 -3.11 3.79
C GLY A 120 2.87 -1.65 3.38
N ARG A 121 3.95 -0.88 3.55
CA ARG A 121 4.04 0.53 3.10
C ARG A 121 3.93 0.61 1.58
N THR A 122 4.72 -0.20 0.88
CA THR A 122 4.74 -0.25 -0.59
C THR A 122 3.42 -0.74 -1.17
N SER A 123 2.76 -1.74 -0.56
CA SER A 123 1.48 -2.26 -1.05
C SER A 123 0.35 -1.24 -0.94
N ARG A 124 0.30 -0.45 0.14
CA ARG A 124 -0.65 0.66 0.30
C ARG A 124 -0.41 1.76 -0.73
N LEU A 125 0.86 2.08 -1.04
CA LEU A 125 1.17 3.03 -2.09
C LEU A 125 0.76 2.53 -3.49
N LEU A 126 0.92 1.22 -3.77
CA LEU A 126 0.43 0.62 -5.01
C LEU A 126 -1.10 0.68 -5.14
N MET A 127 -1.83 0.45 -4.05
CA MET A 127 -3.28 0.67 -4.01
C MET A 127 -3.64 2.12 -4.30
N ASN A 128 -2.94 3.07 -3.66
CA ASN A 128 -3.18 4.50 -3.86
C ASN A 128 -2.88 4.93 -5.30
N TYR A 129 -1.86 4.35 -5.94
CA TYR A 129 -1.58 4.58 -7.36
C TYR A 129 -2.79 4.24 -8.23
N VAL A 130 -3.39 3.05 -8.05
CA VAL A 130 -4.57 2.62 -8.80
C VAL A 130 -5.74 3.59 -8.60
N GLN A 131 -5.98 4.01 -7.36
CA GLN A 131 -7.10 4.90 -7.02
C GLN A 131 -6.88 6.31 -7.58
N GLN A 132 -5.67 6.85 -7.43
CA GLN A 132 -5.30 8.17 -7.95
C GLN A 132 -5.32 8.24 -9.47
N TYR A 133 -4.94 7.16 -10.16
CA TYR A 133 -4.99 7.10 -11.63
C TYR A 133 -6.40 7.38 -12.16
N HIS A 134 -7.44 6.99 -11.42
CA HIS A 134 -8.84 7.28 -11.74
C HIS A 134 -9.43 8.48 -11.00
N GLY A 135 -8.61 9.26 -10.28
CA GLY A 135 -9.06 10.42 -9.50
C GLY A 135 -10.00 10.08 -8.35
N LEU A 136 -9.92 8.87 -7.80
CA LEU A 136 -10.78 8.43 -6.69
C LEU A 136 -10.16 8.75 -5.33
N PRO A 137 -10.99 8.92 -4.27
CA PRO A 137 -10.51 9.07 -2.91
C PRO A 137 -9.61 7.89 -2.49
N LEU A 138 -8.46 8.23 -1.88
CA LEU A 138 -7.49 7.24 -1.43
C LEU A 138 -7.99 6.49 -0.21
N SER A 139 -7.86 5.16 -0.21
CA SER A 139 -8.23 4.31 0.92
C SER A 139 -7.17 4.38 2.02
N LEU A 140 -7.64 4.36 3.26
CA LEU A 140 -6.81 4.38 4.46
C LEU A 140 -7.03 3.09 5.25
N VAL A 141 -6.01 2.65 5.99
CA VAL A 141 -6.16 1.59 7.00
C VAL A 141 -5.89 2.23 8.36
N TYR A 142 -6.90 2.29 9.21
CA TYR A 142 -6.80 2.93 10.51
C TYR A 142 -5.94 2.10 11.46
N ALA A 143 -5.09 2.74 12.26
CA ALA A 143 -4.18 2.04 13.15
C ALA A 143 -4.90 1.18 14.21
N HIS A 144 -6.09 1.61 14.65
CA HIS A 144 -6.88 0.85 15.62
C HIS A 144 -7.47 -0.44 15.02
N ASP A 145 -7.61 -0.52 13.70
CA ASP A 145 -8.13 -1.69 12.99
C ASP A 145 -7.03 -2.65 12.52
N ARG A 146 -5.79 -2.46 12.98
CA ARG A 146 -4.63 -3.30 12.58
C ARG A 146 -4.89 -4.78 12.77
N THR A 147 -5.49 -5.19 13.89
CA THR A 147 -5.75 -6.61 14.17
C THR A 147 -6.75 -7.19 13.17
N ALA A 148 -7.83 -6.47 12.87
CA ALA A 148 -8.82 -6.88 11.87
C ALA A 148 -8.22 -6.93 10.46
N TYR A 149 -7.37 -5.97 10.11
CA TYR A 149 -6.64 -5.95 8.84
C TYR A 149 -5.76 -7.20 8.67
N ILE A 150 -4.96 -7.54 9.69
CA ILE A 150 -4.11 -8.75 9.64
C ILE A 150 -4.96 -10.02 9.55
N ALA A 151 -6.07 -10.10 10.31
CA ALA A 151 -6.99 -11.22 10.24
C ALA A 151 -7.59 -11.40 8.83
N ALA A 152 -8.01 -10.30 8.18
CA ALA A 152 -8.54 -10.31 6.82
C ALA A 152 -7.49 -10.71 5.76
N LEU A 153 -6.22 -10.34 5.96
CA LEU A 153 -5.12 -10.80 5.12
C LEU A 153 -4.89 -12.31 5.24
N GLU A 154 -4.82 -12.83 6.47
CA GLU A 154 -4.64 -14.26 6.72
C GLU A 154 -5.81 -15.08 6.19
N GLU A 155 -7.04 -14.59 6.36
CA GLU A 155 -8.22 -15.27 5.84
C GLU A 155 -8.24 -15.31 4.31
N SER A 156 -7.91 -14.20 3.66
CA SER A 156 -7.77 -14.15 2.20
C SER A 156 -6.72 -15.14 1.68
N ARG A 157 -5.62 -15.28 2.42
CA ARG A 157 -4.54 -16.24 2.09
C ARG A 157 -4.99 -17.68 2.28
N ARG A 158 -5.73 -17.97 3.35
CA ARG A 158 -6.23 -19.31 3.68
C ARG A 158 -7.27 -19.80 2.68
N GLN A 159 -8.14 -18.89 2.22
CA GLN A 159 -9.19 -19.20 1.25
C GLN A 159 -8.72 -19.11 -0.21
N GLU A 160 -7.52 -18.58 -0.46
CA GLU A 160 -7.05 -18.19 -1.80
C GLU A 160 -8.04 -17.25 -2.52
N ASP A 161 -8.72 -16.40 -1.74
CA ASP A 161 -9.74 -15.46 -2.20
C ASP A 161 -9.39 -14.04 -1.71
N THR A 162 -9.53 -13.05 -2.58
CA THR A 162 -9.35 -11.62 -2.20
C THR A 162 -10.55 -11.03 -1.48
N LYS A 163 -11.70 -11.73 -1.43
CA LYS A 163 -12.93 -11.20 -0.85
C LYS A 163 -12.78 -10.76 0.62
N PRO A 164 -12.18 -11.53 1.54
CA PRO A 164 -12.10 -11.13 2.94
C PRO A 164 -11.35 -9.81 3.14
N ILE A 165 -10.21 -9.62 2.44
CA ILE A 165 -9.46 -8.36 2.52
C ILE A 165 -10.18 -7.23 1.78
N ALA A 166 -10.83 -7.50 0.64
CA ALA A 166 -11.60 -6.49 -0.06
C ALA A 166 -12.77 -5.96 0.80
N ASP A 167 -13.53 -6.85 1.45
CA ASP A 167 -14.62 -6.49 2.35
C ASP A 167 -14.12 -5.60 3.51
N PHE A 168 -12.99 -5.97 4.13
CA PHE A 168 -12.35 -5.15 5.16
C PHE A 168 -12.00 -3.76 4.63
N MET A 169 -11.34 -3.68 3.46
CA MET A 169 -10.91 -2.41 2.87
C MET A 169 -12.09 -1.53 2.45
N TYR A 170 -13.19 -2.12 1.97
CA TYR A 170 -14.44 -1.39 1.74
C TYR A 170 -15.01 -0.81 3.04
N GLY A 171 -14.97 -1.57 4.14
CA GLY A 171 -15.37 -1.07 5.45
C GLY A 171 -14.55 0.17 5.87
N GLN A 172 -13.23 0.13 5.68
CA GLN A 172 -12.35 1.27 5.97
C GLN A 172 -12.67 2.47 5.06
N LEU A 173 -12.88 2.25 3.77
CA LEU A 173 -13.26 3.29 2.81
C LEU A 173 -14.59 3.93 3.17
N THR A 174 -15.61 3.15 3.55
CA THR A 174 -16.91 3.66 4.00
C THR A 174 -16.75 4.52 5.24
N GLN A 175 -15.99 4.07 6.24
CA GLN A 175 -15.72 4.88 7.44
C GLN A 175 -15.06 6.21 7.09
N PHE A 176 -14.05 6.20 6.23
CA PHE A 176 -13.36 7.41 5.76
C PHE A 176 -14.30 8.37 5.05
N LEU A 177 -15.07 7.90 4.07
CA LEU A 177 -15.99 8.75 3.30
C LEU A 177 -17.11 9.33 4.17
N LEU A 178 -17.63 8.56 5.14
CA LEU A 178 -18.62 9.07 6.10
C LEU A 178 -18.03 10.17 7.00
N GLN A 179 -16.78 10.02 7.45
CA GLN A 179 -16.10 11.05 8.23
C GLN A 179 -15.88 12.33 7.41
N GLU A 180 -15.41 12.20 6.17
CA GLU A 180 -15.17 13.36 5.30
C GLU A 180 -16.47 14.07 4.89
N THR A 181 -17.52 13.32 4.54
CA THR A 181 -18.83 13.93 4.24
C THR A 181 -19.43 14.65 5.45
N ALA A 182 -19.34 14.07 6.66
CA ALA A 182 -19.77 14.73 7.89
C ALA A 182 -18.97 16.02 8.15
N ARG A 183 -17.64 15.95 8.03
CA ARG A 183 -16.74 17.11 8.19
C ARG A 183 -17.09 18.25 7.23
N LEU A 184 -17.36 17.93 5.95
CA LEU A 184 -17.72 18.90 4.93
C LEU A 184 -19.13 19.47 5.11
N SER A 185 -20.03 18.74 5.77
CA SER A 185 -21.42 19.15 6.01
C SER A 185 -21.58 20.08 7.23
N THR A 186 -20.61 20.10 8.16
CA THR A 186 -20.61 21.06 9.28
C THR A 186 -20.26 22.48 8.82
N PRO A 187 -21.08 23.51 9.13
CA PRO A 187 -20.72 24.89 8.83
C PRO A 187 -19.42 25.28 9.53
N GLN A 188 -18.40 25.65 8.76
CA GLN A 188 -17.21 26.25 9.35
C GLN A 188 -17.57 27.66 9.83
N SER A 189 -17.68 27.85 11.15
CA SER A 189 -17.61 29.19 11.72
C SER A 189 -16.26 29.82 11.33
N PRO A 190 -16.20 31.10 10.92
CA PRO A 190 -14.95 31.74 10.57
C PRO A 190 -14.00 31.68 11.77
N LYS A 191 -12.91 30.93 11.65
CA LYS A 191 -11.90 30.81 12.71
C LYS A 191 -11.15 32.15 12.81
N THR A 192 -11.46 32.93 13.82
CA THR A 192 -10.53 33.93 14.35
C THR A 192 -9.33 33.16 14.91
N SER A 193 -8.13 33.53 14.45
CA SER A 193 -6.87 32.93 14.84
C SER A 193 -6.58 33.16 16.32
N ASN A 194 -6.31 32.08 17.07
CA ASN A 194 -5.26 32.12 18.10
C ASN A 194 -4.70 30.70 18.34
N PRO A 195 -3.36 30.51 18.40
CA PRO A 195 -2.75 29.20 18.31
C PRO A 195 -2.41 28.65 19.70
N LEU A 196 -3.21 27.74 20.27
CA LEU A 196 -2.70 26.85 21.33
C LEU A 196 -3.57 25.60 21.50
N LYS A 197 -2.90 24.45 21.26
CA LYS A 197 -3.18 23.09 21.73
C LYS A 197 -4.50 22.44 21.28
N SER A 198 -4.37 21.46 20.39
CA SER A 198 -5.17 20.23 20.50
C SER A 198 -4.25 19.01 20.33
N LYS A 199 -4.25 18.15 21.35
CA LYS A 199 -3.67 16.81 21.33
C LYS A 199 -4.75 15.85 20.86
N GLY A 200 -4.48 15.10 19.80
CA GLY A 200 -5.38 14.10 19.23
C GLY A 200 -4.84 13.64 17.88
N GLY A 201 -3.72 12.92 17.91
CA GLY A 201 -3.04 12.48 16.69
C GLY A 201 -3.82 11.37 15.99
N LEU A 202 -4.26 11.63 14.77
CA LEU A 202 -4.64 10.59 13.82
C LEU A 202 -3.38 9.77 13.52
N THR A 203 -3.16 8.66 14.22
CA THR A 203 -2.06 7.77 13.90
C THR A 203 -2.48 6.91 12.71
N LEU A 204 -2.03 7.32 11.52
CA LEU A 204 -2.05 6.49 10.33
C LEU A 204 -0.95 5.43 10.46
N LEU A 205 -1.25 4.18 10.11
CA LEU A 205 -0.21 3.20 9.84
C LEU A 205 0.42 3.58 8.50
N PHE A 206 1.52 4.35 8.55
CA PHE A 206 2.36 4.59 7.39
C PHE A 206 2.87 3.27 6.82
#